data_AF-H5UMZ1-F1
#
_entry.id   AF-H5UMZ1-F1
#
_cell.length_a   1.000
_cell.length_b   1.000
_cell.length_c   1.000
_cell.angle_alpha   90.00
_cell.angle_beta   90.00
_cell.angle_gamma   90.00
#
_symmetry.space_group_name_H-M   'P 1'
#
loop_
_entity.id
_entity.type
_entity.pdbx_description
1 polymer ?
#
loop_
_entity_poly.entity_id
_entity_poly.type
_entity_poly.pdbx_seq_one_letter_code
_entity_poly.pdbx_strand_id
1 'polypeptide(L)'
;MSRLPRALTTLAAGLAVGVAPQAASASVSTDRGSDLEVVTTTTTTADIDTRAVTAGDAATAPIVQRAMAGPTRLAGADRYETSVAISKRAYSPGTARSVYLVGGNRLDEALAGAALTDGPVLLVPTAGTVPRAVRDEIARLSPSQVVALGGSASVSSDVLGQAAGGLSTTRLGSNDVYATAVAIARRAFPEGASHVYVAQIGGRADAVVGGALKDGPVLPVPATGAAPAAVRSLVASWGPSKVTGLGGTGAVSATTLASAAGGRPTDRLAGADRYATAQAVARAAFPSGASVAYLAGGTMFADAVVGGMLADGPILLTPPASATTWSKSVANTLTALGVRNIGTLGGSGAVSDAAIGAVTAKVPTATTGSLPTYRVPGAPAPSPAPTGAPTPPPAPAPVPAPAPAPAPAPAQRTTTTTPTAPLPDTCAEAIASFRPVPRDSRYTISCVRGFDTPDTLGLTETWVSSTTGEFVEGRVKIRSDLRGPLLRAVMAHELSHAWSYSELTTAQRTAFAKFTGVSSWGGGDYNSMPAEVWARTQATCVGYPDGYRRKQVTCNDIARFGWRP
;
A
#
# COMPACT_ATOMS: atom_id res chain seq x y z
N MET A 1 15.55 -64.56 -11.32
CA MET A 1 14.97 -65.86 -10.92
C MET A 1 15.98 -66.60 -10.08
N SER A 2 15.66 -67.37 -9.03
CA SER A 2 14.47 -67.44 -8.16
C SER A 2 14.81 -68.30 -6.94
N ARG A 3 14.37 -67.93 -5.72
CA ARG A 3 14.22 -68.86 -4.57
C ARG A 3 13.29 -68.26 -3.49
N LEU A 4 12.48 -69.13 -2.89
CA LEU A 4 11.54 -68.89 -1.78
C LEU A 4 12.30 -69.03 -0.42
N PRO A 5 11.68 -69.21 0.80
CA PRO A 5 10.25 -69.14 1.24
C PRO A 5 9.95 -68.54 2.65
N ARG A 6 8.64 -68.43 3.01
CA ARG A 6 8.00 -68.67 4.36
C ARG A 6 8.44 -67.79 5.58
N ALA A 7 7.74 -67.72 6.73
CA ALA A 7 6.39 -68.11 7.23
C ALA A 7 6.05 -67.24 8.49
N LEU A 8 4.79 -66.91 8.84
CA LEU A 8 3.93 -67.55 9.86
C LEU A 8 4.65 -68.21 11.07
N THR A 9 4.26 -68.11 12.36
CA THR A 9 3.35 -67.28 13.24
C THR A 9 3.78 -67.55 14.73
N THR A 10 3.20 -67.14 15.87
CA THR A 10 1.88 -66.59 16.30
C THR A 10 1.97 -65.81 17.67
N LEU A 11 0.82 -65.58 18.34
CA LEU A 11 0.55 -65.11 19.74
C LEU A 11 1.36 -65.83 20.88
N ALA A 12 1.44 -65.35 22.15
CA ALA A 12 0.44 -64.60 22.96
C ALA A 12 0.99 -63.81 24.19
N ALA A 13 0.17 -62.83 24.66
CA ALA A 13 -0.11 -62.38 26.04
C ALA A 13 0.99 -61.89 27.04
N GLY A 14 0.66 -60.84 27.81
CA GLY A 14 1.36 -60.44 29.06
C GLY A 14 1.14 -58.96 29.49
N LEU A 15 0.78 -58.71 30.76
CA LEU A 15 0.70 -57.36 31.39
C LEU A 15 1.85 -57.15 32.39
N ALA A 16 2.38 -55.93 32.50
CA ALA A 16 2.90 -55.34 33.74
C ALA A 16 3.13 -53.82 33.61
N VAL A 17 3.24 -53.12 34.75
CA VAL A 17 3.51 -51.66 34.84
C VAL A 17 4.90 -51.43 35.43
N GLY A 18 5.59 -50.36 35.00
CA GLY A 18 6.81 -49.87 35.64
C GLY A 18 7.07 -48.40 35.29
N VAL A 19 7.33 -47.56 36.30
CA VAL A 19 7.66 -46.13 36.16
C VAL A 19 9.01 -45.86 36.82
N ALA A 20 9.90 -45.19 36.10
CA ALA A 20 11.08 -44.54 36.68
C ALA A 20 11.48 -43.34 35.81
N PRO A 21 11.53 -42.10 36.35
CA PRO A 21 12.10 -40.97 35.63
C PRO A 21 13.63 -40.99 35.71
N GLN A 22 14.31 -40.53 34.65
CA GLN A 22 15.69 -40.04 34.76
C GLN A 22 15.69 -38.51 34.72
N ALA A 23 16.51 -37.91 35.57
CA ALA A 23 16.47 -36.48 35.85
C ALA A 23 17.14 -35.63 34.75
N ALA A 24 16.60 -34.44 34.51
CA ALA A 24 17.28 -33.42 33.73
C ALA A 24 18.46 -32.84 34.55
N SER A 25 19.69 -33.02 34.07
CA SER A 25 20.89 -32.38 34.61
C SER A 25 21.26 -31.16 33.76
N ALA A 26 20.87 -29.96 34.20
CA ALA A 26 21.28 -28.71 33.55
C ALA A 26 22.66 -28.28 34.06
N SER A 27 23.63 -28.14 33.15
CA SER A 27 24.94 -27.54 33.44
C SER A 27 25.05 -26.17 32.77
N VAL A 28 24.93 -25.09 33.56
CA VAL A 28 25.18 -23.73 33.07
C VAL A 28 26.69 -23.49 33.03
N SER A 29 27.22 -23.22 31.84
CA SER A 29 28.54 -22.62 31.67
C SER A 29 28.35 -21.20 31.14
N THR A 30 28.87 -20.21 31.88
CA THR A 30 28.85 -18.81 31.46
C THR A 30 30.17 -18.45 30.80
N ASP A 31 30.12 -17.95 29.56
CA ASP A 31 31.20 -17.13 29.01
C ASP A 31 30.62 -15.89 28.29
N ARG A 32 31.46 -14.87 28.07
CA ARG A 32 31.05 -13.55 27.58
C ARG A 32 31.52 -13.33 26.15
N GLY A 33 30.60 -12.95 25.25
CA GLY A 33 31.01 -12.35 23.99
C GLY A 33 29.94 -12.24 22.91
N SER A 34 29.42 -11.02 22.72
CA SER A 34 28.79 -10.51 21.48
C SER A 34 27.53 -11.19 20.92
N ASP A 35 26.81 -10.40 20.12
CA ASP A 35 25.82 -10.74 19.10
C ASP A 35 24.47 -11.39 19.47
N LEU A 36 23.41 -10.63 19.14
CA LEU A 36 22.12 -11.05 18.56
C LEU A 36 21.48 -12.35 19.12
N GLU A 37 20.52 -12.18 20.03
CA GLU A 37 19.61 -13.25 20.48
C GLU A 37 18.62 -13.66 19.36
N VAL A 38 19.02 -14.62 18.52
CA VAL A 38 18.18 -15.21 17.47
C VAL A 38 17.34 -16.35 18.05
N VAL A 39 16.15 -16.01 18.58
CA VAL A 39 15.18 -16.99 19.11
C VAL A 39 14.71 -17.92 17.98
N THR A 40 15.28 -19.12 17.93
CA THR A 40 15.00 -20.13 16.89
C THR A 40 14.14 -21.25 17.45
N THR A 41 12.82 -21.19 17.22
CA THR A 41 11.88 -22.22 17.70
C THR A 41 11.82 -23.42 16.74
N THR A 42 12.55 -24.49 17.07
CA THR A 42 12.53 -25.75 16.31
C THR A 42 11.50 -26.71 16.90
N THR A 43 10.26 -26.67 16.43
CA THR A 43 9.20 -27.61 16.84
C THR A 43 9.39 -28.98 16.19
N THR A 44 9.76 -30.00 16.96
CA THR A 44 9.78 -31.41 16.53
C THR A 44 8.55 -32.17 17.05
N THR A 45 8.14 -33.22 16.34
CA THR A 45 6.80 -33.83 16.44
C THR A 45 6.65 -34.85 17.60
N ALA A 46 7.28 -34.60 18.76
CA ALA A 46 7.39 -35.58 19.84
C ALA A 46 6.19 -35.62 20.82
N ASP A 47 5.58 -34.47 21.13
CA ASP A 47 4.71 -34.31 22.31
C ASP A 47 3.19 -34.40 22.03
N ILE A 48 2.76 -35.31 21.15
CA ILE A 48 1.33 -35.60 20.94
C ILE A 48 0.98 -36.98 21.52
N ASP A 49 0.67 -37.02 22.82
CA ASP A 49 0.11 -38.23 23.45
C ASP A 49 -1.26 -38.57 22.83
N THR A 50 -1.41 -39.80 22.35
CA THR A 50 -2.59 -40.29 21.61
C THR A 50 -3.22 -41.48 22.31
N ARG A 51 -3.60 -41.31 23.58
CA ARG A 51 -4.36 -42.31 24.34
C ARG A 51 -5.87 -42.12 24.26
N ALA A 52 -6.44 -42.86 23.30
CA ALA A 52 -7.80 -43.41 23.26
C ALA A 52 -8.93 -42.73 24.08
N VAL A 53 -9.90 -42.17 23.34
CA VAL A 53 -11.32 -42.20 23.73
C VAL A 53 -12.03 -43.18 22.79
N THR A 54 -12.84 -44.08 23.33
CA THR A 54 -13.51 -45.16 22.59
C THR A 54 -14.74 -44.70 21.80
N ALA A 55 -15.08 -45.43 20.75
CA ALA A 55 -16.11 -45.05 19.78
C ALA A 55 -17.56 -45.13 20.31
N GLY A 56 -18.42 -44.30 19.70
CA GLY A 56 -19.89 -44.40 19.70
C GLY A 56 -20.39 -43.78 18.39
N ASP A 57 -21.33 -44.44 17.71
CA ASP A 57 -21.52 -44.26 16.27
C ASP A 57 -22.11 -42.92 15.82
N ALA A 58 -21.38 -42.23 14.93
CA ALA A 58 -21.93 -41.37 13.89
C ALA A 58 -20.96 -41.28 12.71
N ALA A 59 -21.34 -41.81 11.54
CA ALA A 59 -20.46 -41.89 10.38
C ALA A 59 -20.29 -40.52 9.68
N THR A 60 -19.33 -39.71 10.15
CA THR A 60 -18.74 -38.63 9.33
C THR A 60 -17.45 -39.12 8.69
N ALA A 61 -17.26 -38.83 7.40
CA ALA A 61 -16.00 -39.14 6.72
C ALA A 61 -14.85 -38.38 7.40
N PRO A 62 -13.65 -38.99 7.55
CA PRO A 62 -12.55 -38.35 8.26
C PRO A 62 -12.21 -37.02 7.57
N ILE A 63 -12.26 -35.93 8.35
CA ILE A 63 -11.80 -34.62 7.89
C ILE A 63 -10.30 -34.75 7.67
N VAL A 64 -9.90 -34.97 6.42
CA VAL A 64 -8.49 -35.04 6.03
C VAL A 64 -7.86 -33.73 6.46
N GLN A 65 -6.95 -33.84 7.45
CA GLN A 65 -6.35 -32.70 8.13
C GLN A 65 -5.39 -31.99 7.18
N ARG A 66 -5.96 -31.15 6.30
CA ARG A 66 -5.20 -30.27 5.40
C ARG A 66 -4.23 -29.46 6.26
N ALA A 67 -2.95 -29.75 6.13
CA ALA A 67 -1.91 -28.85 6.57
C ALA A 67 -2.18 -27.49 5.88
N MET A 68 -2.58 -26.50 6.68
CA MET A 68 -2.99 -25.19 6.19
C MET A 68 -1.76 -24.38 5.79
N ALA A 69 -1.15 -24.77 4.66
CA ALA A 69 -0.22 -23.91 3.95
C ALA A 69 -0.92 -22.56 3.71
N GLY A 70 -0.31 -21.50 4.26
CA GLY A 70 -0.90 -20.17 4.34
C GLY A 70 -1.20 -19.55 2.97
N PRO A 71 -1.92 -18.42 2.93
CA PRO A 71 -2.21 -17.70 1.68
C PRO A 71 -0.92 -17.39 0.92
N THR A 72 -0.91 -17.67 -0.38
CA THR A 72 0.24 -17.41 -1.24
C THR A 72 0.45 -15.90 -1.34
N ARG A 73 1.36 -15.39 -0.52
CA ARG A 73 1.57 -13.96 -0.28
C ARG A 73 2.59 -13.39 -1.25
N LEU A 74 2.12 -12.52 -2.15
CA LEU A 74 2.96 -11.74 -3.06
C LEU A 74 3.38 -10.47 -2.32
N ALA A 75 4.52 -10.54 -1.63
CA ALA A 75 5.06 -9.46 -0.81
C ALA A 75 6.59 -9.55 -0.67
N GLY A 76 7.20 -8.48 -0.16
CA GLY A 76 8.54 -8.48 0.42
C GLY A 76 8.59 -7.58 1.67
N ALA A 77 9.78 -7.10 2.04
CA ALA A 77 9.96 -6.22 3.19
C ALA A 77 9.31 -4.84 2.99
N ASP A 78 9.18 -4.38 1.74
CA ASP A 78 8.55 -3.11 1.38
C ASP A 78 7.71 -3.19 0.09
N ARG A 79 7.22 -2.03 -0.38
CA ARG A 79 6.42 -1.90 -1.60
C ARG A 79 7.20 -2.20 -2.89
N TYR A 80 8.51 -1.97 -2.89
CA TYR A 80 9.39 -2.21 -4.04
C TYR A 80 9.59 -3.72 -4.21
N GLU A 81 9.95 -4.42 -3.12
CA GLU A 81 10.04 -5.89 -3.11
C GLU A 81 8.68 -6.56 -3.35
N THR A 82 7.60 -5.98 -2.84
CA THR A 82 6.23 -6.44 -3.14
C THR A 82 5.91 -6.32 -4.64
N SER A 83 6.29 -5.21 -5.29
CA SER A 83 6.14 -5.09 -6.76
C SER A 83 6.96 -6.15 -7.53
N VAL A 84 8.14 -6.50 -7.02
CA VAL A 84 8.97 -7.59 -7.55
C VAL A 84 8.32 -8.97 -7.34
N ALA A 85 7.68 -9.22 -6.19
CA ALA A 85 6.96 -10.48 -5.94
C ALA A 85 5.75 -10.64 -6.88
N ILE A 86 5.01 -9.55 -7.12
CA ILE A 86 3.88 -9.53 -8.07
C ILE A 86 4.40 -9.69 -9.51
N SER A 87 5.52 -9.03 -9.87
CA SER A 87 6.17 -9.18 -11.17
C SER A 87 6.61 -10.63 -11.44
N LYS A 88 7.20 -11.31 -10.45
CA LYS A 88 7.54 -12.74 -10.52
C LYS A 88 6.33 -13.65 -10.73
N ARG A 89 5.14 -13.25 -10.27
CA ARG A 89 3.89 -13.99 -10.48
C ARG A 89 3.18 -13.63 -11.79
N ALA A 90 3.49 -12.48 -12.40
CA ALA A 90 2.97 -12.07 -13.69
C ALA A 90 3.87 -12.49 -14.87
N TYR A 91 5.20 -12.41 -14.76
CA TYR A 91 6.13 -12.60 -15.89
C TYR A 91 7.23 -13.62 -15.59
N SER A 92 7.36 -14.61 -16.49
CA SER A 92 8.49 -15.54 -16.53
C SER A 92 9.76 -14.86 -17.09
N PRO A 93 10.97 -15.39 -16.82
CA PRO A 93 12.21 -14.84 -17.37
C PRO A 93 12.14 -14.72 -18.90
N GLY A 94 12.60 -13.59 -19.46
CA GLY A 94 12.58 -13.34 -20.91
C GLY A 94 11.20 -13.11 -21.55
N THR A 95 10.10 -13.06 -20.77
CA THR A 95 8.74 -12.87 -21.34
C THR A 95 8.25 -11.41 -21.34
N ALA A 96 8.95 -10.50 -20.67
CA ALA A 96 8.62 -9.08 -20.66
C ALA A 96 9.40 -8.34 -21.75
N ARG A 97 8.69 -7.65 -22.66
CA ARG A 97 9.33 -6.83 -23.72
C ARG A 97 9.92 -5.56 -23.13
N SER A 98 9.19 -4.95 -22.20
CA SER A 98 9.52 -3.72 -21.49
C SER A 98 9.51 -3.99 -19.98
N VAL A 99 10.15 -3.14 -19.16
CA VAL A 99 9.79 -3.00 -17.73
C VAL A 99 9.41 -1.56 -17.46
N TYR A 100 8.31 -1.35 -16.76
CA TYR A 100 7.78 -0.04 -16.42
C TYR A 100 8.15 0.33 -14.99
N LEU A 101 8.73 1.51 -14.80
CA LEU A 101 9.12 2.04 -13.49
C LEU A 101 8.24 3.20 -13.10
N VAL A 102 7.84 3.28 -11.84
CA VAL A 102 7.04 4.39 -11.31
C VAL A 102 7.38 4.68 -9.85
N GLY A 103 7.28 5.94 -9.45
CA GLY A 103 7.57 6.35 -8.07
C GLY A 103 6.67 5.62 -7.06
N GLY A 104 7.24 5.07 -6.00
CA GLY A 104 6.52 4.31 -4.96
C GLY A 104 5.52 5.12 -4.14
N ASN A 105 5.45 6.44 -4.34
CA ASN A 105 4.45 7.37 -3.80
C ASN A 105 3.48 7.92 -4.88
N ARG A 106 3.64 7.52 -6.16
CA ARG A 106 2.86 7.99 -7.33
C ARG A 106 1.78 6.98 -7.72
N LEU A 107 0.93 6.63 -6.76
CA LEU A 107 -0.01 5.50 -6.90
C LEU A 107 -0.98 5.64 -8.09
N ASP A 108 -1.41 6.84 -8.46
CA ASP A 108 -2.28 7.06 -9.61
C ASP A 108 -1.60 6.78 -10.96
N GLU A 109 -0.29 7.00 -11.06
CA GLU A 109 0.52 6.70 -12.26
C GLU A 109 0.81 5.19 -12.33
N ALA A 110 1.07 4.57 -11.17
CA ALA A 110 1.25 3.13 -11.05
C ALA A 110 -0.02 2.35 -11.42
N LEU A 111 -1.19 2.86 -11.02
CA LEU A 111 -2.48 2.31 -11.40
C LEU A 111 -2.73 2.40 -12.91
N ALA A 112 -2.49 3.57 -13.53
CA ALA A 112 -2.63 3.70 -14.98
C ALA A 112 -1.75 2.67 -15.72
N GLY A 113 -0.57 2.37 -15.17
CA GLY A 113 0.32 1.31 -15.63
C GLY A 113 -0.29 -0.11 -15.66
N ALA A 114 -1.34 -0.41 -14.90
CA ALA A 114 -2.01 -1.72 -14.91
C ALA A 114 -2.71 -2.06 -16.24
N ALA A 115 -2.89 -1.08 -17.13
CA ALA A 115 -3.35 -1.30 -18.50
C ALA A 115 -2.26 -1.85 -19.44
N LEU A 116 -0.98 -1.79 -19.05
CA LEU A 116 0.14 -2.26 -19.88
C LEU A 116 0.32 -3.78 -19.75
N THR A 117 0.53 -4.44 -20.89
CA THR A 117 0.53 -5.91 -21.01
C THR A 117 1.83 -6.49 -21.59
N ASP A 118 2.73 -5.64 -22.13
CA ASP A 118 4.03 -6.06 -22.66
C ASP A 118 5.19 -5.95 -21.65
N GLY A 119 4.88 -5.74 -20.36
CA GLY A 119 5.86 -5.63 -19.29
C GLY A 119 5.26 -5.38 -17.90
N PRO A 120 5.94 -5.78 -16.80
CA PRO A 120 5.49 -5.48 -15.45
C PRO A 120 5.71 -4.01 -15.06
N VAL A 121 4.92 -3.55 -14.10
CA VAL A 121 5.14 -2.29 -13.37
C VAL A 121 5.87 -2.60 -12.07
N LEU A 122 7.08 -2.07 -11.93
CA LEU A 122 7.87 -2.10 -10.70
C LEU A 122 7.86 -0.73 -10.03
N LEU A 123 7.75 -0.72 -8.71
CA LEU A 123 7.87 0.50 -7.92
C LEU A 123 9.34 0.81 -7.66
N VAL A 124 9.71 2.09 -7.71
CA VAL A 124 11.05 2.61 -7.37
C VAL A 124 10.95 3.86 -6.47
N PRO A 125 11.99 4.21 -5.70
CA PRO A 125 12.15 5.55 -5.15
C PRO A 125 12.07 6.61 -6.26
N THR A 126 11.53 7.79 -5.96
CA THR A 126 11.45 8.89 -6.95
C THR A 126 12.83 9.43 -7.34
N ALA A 127 13.77 9.41 -6.39
CA ALA A 127 15.17 9.80 -6.54
C ALA A 127 16.06 8.93 -5.61
N GLY A 128 17.39 9.01 -5.77
CA GLY A 128 18.34 8.27 -4.96
C GLY A 128 18.65 6.87 -5.51
N THR A 129 18.90 5.91 -4.62
CA THR A 129 19.40 4.57 -4.98
C THR A 129 18.25 3.60 -5.32
N VAL A 130 18.34 2.92 -6.46
CA VAL A 130 17.39 1.84 -6.81
C VAL A 130 17.57 0.65 -5.85
N PRO A 131 16.49 0.09 -5.25
CA PRO A 131 16.59 -1.12 -4.43
C PRO A 131 17.17 -2.29 -5.21
N ARG A 132 18.05 -3.09 -4.59
CA ARG A 132 18.70 -4.22 -5.27
C ARG A 132 17.68 -5.19 -5.88
N ALA A 133 16.63 -5.54 -5.13
CA ALA A 133 15.58 -6.45 -5.60
C ALA A 133 14.94 -6.03 -6.94
N VAL A 134 14.84 -4.72 -7.20
CA VAL A 134 14.29 -4.18 -8.46
C VAL A 134 15.29 -4.36 -9.62
N ARG A 135 16.59 -4.10 -9.42
CA ARG A 135 17.61 -4.38 -10.46
C ARG A 135 17.73 -5.86 -10.76
N ASP A 136 17.79 -6.70 -9.73
CA ASP A 136 17.89 -8.15 -9.86
C ASP A 136 16.65 -8.73 -10.58
N GLU A 137 15.47 -8.11 -10.41
CA GLU A 137 14.24 -8.44 -11.14
C GLU A 137 14.26 -7.98 -12.61
N ILE A 138 14.73 -6.76 -12.90
CA ILE A 138 14.91 -6.28 -14.28
C ILE A 138 15.88 -7.20 -15.03
N ALA A 139 16.98 -7.61 -14.39
CA ALA A 139 17.92 -8.58 -14.95
C ALA A 139 17.26 -9.95 -15.22
N ARG A 140 16.50 -10.50 -14.25
CA ARG A 140 15.74 -11.75 -14.42
C ARG A 140 14.75 -11.68 -15.60
N LEU A 141 14.11 -10.53 -15.80
CA LEU A 141 13.16 -10.32 -16.89
C LEU A 141 13.85 -10.16 -18.25
N SER A 142 15.06 -9.57 -18.27
CA SER A 142 15.85 -9.28 -19.48
C SER A 142 15.06 -8.55 -20.58
N PRO A 143 14.42 -7.39 -20.28
CA PRO A 143 13.60 -6.66 -21.24
C PRO A 143 14.45 -5.92 -22.29
N SER A 144 13.84 -5.60 -23.43
CA SER A 144 14.48 -4.79 -24.49
C SER A 144 14.63 -3.31 -24.13
N GLN A 145 13.86 -2.81 -23.16
CA GLN A 145 13.91 -1.44 -22.67
C GLN A 145 13.36 -1.33 -21.23
N VAL A 146 13.73 -0.24 -20.56
CA VAL A 146 13.16 0.17 -19.26
C VAL A 146 12.51 1.55 -19.43
N VAL A 147 11.26 1.68 -18.98
CA VAL A 147 10.38 2.81 -19.29
C VAL A 147 9.92 3.49 -18.01
N ALA A 148 10.31 4.75 -17.78
CA ALA A 148 9.74 5.54 -16.68
C ALA A 148 8.31 5.98 -17.02
N LEU A 149 7.35 5.66 -16.15
CA LEU A 149 6.01 6.24 -16.16
C LEU A 149 6.06 7.63 -15.50
N GLY A 150 5.48 8.63 -16.16
CA GLY A 150 5.49 10.00 -15.67
C GLY A 150 6.84 10.73 -15.81
N GLY A 151 6.84 11.99 -15.36
CA GLY A 151 7.97 12.91 -15.46
C GLY A 151 9.11 12.63 -14.48
N SER A 152 10.14 13.47 -14.51
CA SER A 152 11.32 13.33 -13.64
C SER A 152 11.02 13.47 -12.15
N ALA A 153 9.86 14.02 -11.77
CA ALA A 153 9.37 14.03 -10.38
C ALA A 153 8.72 12.70 -9.94
N SER A 154 8.41 11.79 -10.87
CA SER A 154 7.92 10.43 -10.58
C SER A 154 9.07 9.43 -10.51
N VAL A 155 9.98 9.49 -11.48
CA VAL A 155 11.21 8.69 -11.55
C VAL A 155 12.31 9.58 -12.09
N SER A 156 13.34 9.89 -11.29
CA SER A 156 14.46 10.72 -11.76
C SER A 156 15.23 10.05 -12.90
N SER A 157 15.99 10.84 -13.67
CA SER A 157 16.84 10.30 -14.73
C SER A 157 17.90 9.33 -14.16
N ASP A 158 18.42 9.61 -12.96
CA ASP A 158 19.42 8.77 -12.30
C ASP A 158 18.83 7.44 -11.83
N VAL A 159 17.60 7.44 -11.30
CA VAL A 159 16.88 6.22 -10.92
C VAL A 159 16.59 5.37 -12.16
N LEU A 160 16.14 6.00 -13.26
CA LEU A 160 15.89 5.31 -14.53
C LEU A 160 17.18 4.70 -15.10
N GLY A 161 18.30 5.44 -15.10
CA GLY A 161 19.59 4.94 -15.56
C GLY A 161 20.16 3.80 -14.70
N GLN A 162 20.12 3.95 -13.37
CA GLN A 162 20.51 2.91 -12.41
C GLN A 162 19.70 1.61 -12.56
N ALA A 163 18.39 1.73 -12.80
CA ALA A 163 17.51 0.59 -12.96
C ALA A 163 17.68 -0.09 -14.33
N ALA A 164 17.96 0.68 -15.39
CA ALA A 164 18.18 0.16 -16.73
C ALA A 164 19.53 -0.55 -16.90
N GLY A 165 20.57 -0.15 -16.16
CA GLY A 165 21.86 -0.86 -16.16
C GLY A 165 22.57 -0.95 -17.53
N GLY A 166 22.28 -0.01 -18.44
CA GLY A 166 22.77 -0.02 -19.82
C GLY A 166 21.74 -0.42 -20.88
N LEU A 167 20.56 -0.90 -20.47
CA LEU A 167 19.42 -1.10 -21.39
C LEU A 167 18.89 0.24 -21.95
N SER A 168 18.20 0.17 -23.08
CA SER A 168 17.53 1.32 -23.67
C SER A 168 16.50 1.92 -22.69
N THR A 169 16.46 3.25 -22.57
CA THR A 169 15.53 3.95 -21.67
C THR A 169 14.58 4.85 -22.43
N THR A 170 13.30 4.82 -22.03
CA THR A 170 12.28 5.77 -22.52
C THR A 170 11.44 6.31 -21.37
N ARG A 171 10.64 7.34 -21.63
CA ARG A 171 9.75 7.96 -20.64
C ARG A 171 8.36 8.17 -21.23
N LEU A 172 7.33 7.78 -20.48
CA LEU A 172 5.93 7.76 -20.89
C LEU A 172 5.10 8.61 -19.91
N GLY A 173 4.96 9.90 -20.23
CA GLY A 173 4.20 10.86 -19.42
C GLY A 173 4.98 12.14 -19.11
N SER A 174 4.46 12.90 -18.15
CA SER A 174 5.01 14.19 -17.69
C SER A 174 4.82 14.34 -16.18
N ASN A 175 5.11 15.51 -15.60
CA ASN A 175 4.81 15.74 -14.17
C ASN A 175 3.29 15.90 -13.89
N ASP A 176 2.44 15.99 -14.93
CA ASP A 176 0.98 15.90 -14.82
C ASP A 176 0.53 14.43 -14.87
N VAL A 177 -0.09 13.99 -13.78
CA VAL A 177 -0.70 12.66 -13.58
C VAL A 177 -1.81 12.36 -14.59
N TYR A 178 -2.62 13.36 -14.99
CA TYR A 178 -3.72 13.17 -15.93
C TYR A 178 -3.20 13.01 -17.36
N ALA A 179 -2.25 13.85 -17.78
CA ALA A 179 -1.55 13.68 -19.04
C ALA A 179 -0.76 12.35 -19.10
N THR A 180 -0.13 11.95 -17.99
CA THR A 180 0.58 10.67 -17.87
C THR A 180 -0.35 9.46 -18.01
N ALA A 181 -1.48 9.43 -17.31
CA ALA A 181 -2.47 8.36 -17.46
C ALA A 181 -3.03 8.30 -18.89
N VAL A 182 -3.25 9.44 -19.55
CA VAL A 182 -3.65 9.51 -20.96
C VAL A 182 -2.55 9.00 -21.91
N ALA A 183 -1.28 9.28 -21.64
CA ALA A 183 -0.16 8.74 -22.41
C ALA A 183 -0.03 7.22 -22.25
N ILE A 184 -0.18 6.71 -21.03
CA ILE A 184 -0.20 5.26 -20.74
C ILE A 184 -1.40 4.59 -21.43
N ALA A 185 -2.58 5.18 -21.35
CA ALA A 185 -3.78 4.69 -22.05
C ALA A 185 -3.57 4.59 -23.56
N ARG A 186 -2.93 5.58 -24.20
CA ARG A 186 -2.57 5.52 -25.64
C ARG A 186 -1.50 4.47 -25.96
N ARG A 187 -0.63 4.10 -25.01
CA ARG A 187 0.40 3.06 -25.20
C ARG A 187 -0.11 1.63 -24.92
N ALA A 188 -1.17 1.50 -24.12
CA ALA A 188 -1.90 0.25 -23.92
C ALA A 188 -2.91 -0.02 -25.04
N PHE A 189 -3.62 1.03 -25.49
CA PHE A 189 -4.68 0.96 -26.49
C PHE A 189 -4.34 1.89 -27.69
N PRO A 190 -3.43 1.47 -28.60
CA PRO A 190 -2.99 2.31 -29.72
C PRO A 190 -4.14 2.66 -30.68
N GLU A 191 -4.98 1.67 -31.01
CA GLU A 191 -6.20 1.83 -31.84
C GLU A 191 -7.36 2.50 -31.07
N GLY A 192 -7.14 2.83 -29.79
CA GLY A 192 -8.18 3.25 -28.85
C GLY A 192 -8.92 2.10 -28.18
N ALA A 193 -9.80 2.47 -27.25
CA ALA A 193 -10.60 1.54 -26.46
C ALA A 193 -12.10 1.81 -26.65
N SER A 194 -12.89 0.75 -26.81
CA SER A 194 -14.35 0.82 -26.92
C SER A 194 -15.01 1.20 -25.59
N HIS A 195 -14.37 0.88 -24.46
CA HIS A 195 -14.79 1.25 -23.11
C HIS A 195 -13.69 2.10 -22.46
N VAL A 196 -14.06 3.13 -21.69
CA VAL A 196 -13.13 3.87 -20.82
C VAL A 196 -13.65 3.88 -19.39
N TYR A 197 -12.78 3.65 -18.42
CA TYR A 197 -13.11 3.73 -17.00
C TYR A 197 -12.57 5.04 -16.40
N VAL A 198 -13.31 5.64 -15.48
CA VAL A 198 -12.84 6.82 -14.72
C VAL A 198 -12.97 6.58 -13.22
N ALA A 199 -11.90 6.88 -12.49
CA ALA A 199 -11.82 6.65 -11.05
C ALA A 199 -11.25 7.86 -10.32
N GLN A 200 -11.56 8.00 -9.03
CA GLN A 200 -11.09 9.14 -8.25
C GLN A 200 -9.57 9.09 -8.04
N ILE A 201 -8.89 10.19 -8.39
CA ILE A 201 -7.47 10.42 -8.09
C ILE A 201 -7.15 10.32 -6.59
N GLY A 202 -5.94 9.88 -6.28
CA GLY A 202 -5.39 9.70 -4.94
C GLY A 202 -5.15 8.24 -4.57
N GLY A 203 -4.91 7.35 -5.55
CA GLY A 203 -4.59 5.94 -5.32
C GLY A 203 -5.70 5.17 -4.59
N ARG A 204 -6.96 5.53 -4.82
CA ARG A 204 -8.10 5.07 -4.02
C ARG A 204 -8.52 3.63 -4.32
N ALA A 205 -9.13 2.99 -3.33
CA ALA A 205 -9.67 1.62 -3.39
C ALA A 205 -10.41 1.28 -4.69
N ASP A 206 -11.40 2.10 -5.07
CA ASP A 206 -12.23 1.88 -6.27
C ASP A 206 -11.42 1.94 -7.57
N ALA A 207 -10.32 2.70 -7.56
CA ALA A 207 -9.39 2.85 -8.68
C ALA A 207 -8.45 1.62 -8.76
N VAL A 208 -7.86 1.22 -7.63
CA VAL A 208 -6.93 0.08 -7.49
C VAL A 208 -7.54 -1.22 -8.00
N VAL A 209 -8.77 -1.54 -7.59
CA VAL A 209 -9.47 -2.75 -8.05
C VAL A 209 -9.88 -2.65 -9.52
N GLY A 210 -10.02 -1.44 -10.04
CA GLY A 210 -10.24 -1.16 -11.46
C GLY A 210 -9.11 -1.66 -12.36
N GLY A 211 -7.88 -1.82 -11.85
CA GLY A 211 -6.76 -2.37 -12.61
C GLY A 211 -6.99 -3.79 -13.14
N ALA A 212 -7.99 -4.52 -12.62
CA ALA A 212 -8.40 -5.84 -13.12
C ALA A 212 -9.26 -5.78 -14.40
N LEU A 213 -9.78 -4.61 -14.78
CA LEU A 213 -10.53 -4.41 -16.04
C LEU A 213 -9.54 -4.30 -17.21
N LYS A 214 -9.78 -5.03 -18.31
CA LYS A 214 -8.84 -5.20 -19.44
C LYS A 214 -9.38 -4.80 -20.81
N ASP A 215 -10.67 -4.51 -20.88
CA ASP A 215 -11.41 -4.00 -22.03
C ASP A 215 -11.33 -2.47 -22.18
N GLY A 216 -10.75 -1.77 -21.21
CA GLY A 216 -10.50 -0.33 -21.27
C GLY A 216 -9.54 0.18 -20.19
N PRO A 217 -8.93 1.37 -20.37
CA PRO A 217 -8.04 1.96 -19.37
C PRO A 217 -8.82 2.63 -18.23
N VAL A 218 -8.23 2.64 -17.04
CA VAL A 218 -8.69 3.43 -15.88
C VAL A 218 -7.99 4.78 -15.87
N LEU A 219 -8.75 5.86 -16.02
CA LEU A 219 -8.24 7.24 -16.02
C LEU A 219 -8.57 7.95 -14.70
N PRO A 220 -7.61 8.62 -14.05
CA PRO A 220 -7.86 9.42 -12.86
C PRO A 220 -8.67 10.67 -13.19
N VAL A 221 -9.63 11.00 -12.32
CA VAL A 221 -10.45 12.23 -12.35
C VAL A 221 -10.59 12.82 -10.94
N PRO A 222 -10.88 14.13 -10.79
CA PRO A 222 -11.28 14.68 -9.50
C PRO A 222 -12.62 14.08 -9.03
N ALA A 223 -12.96 14.26 -7.76
CA ALA A 223 -14.26 13.77 -7.26
C ALA A 223 -15.45 14.58 -7.79
N THR A 224 -15.26 15.88 -7.99
CA THR A 224 -16.31 16.86 -8.32
C THR A 224 -15.80 17.85 -9.37
N GLY A 225 -16.72 18.53 -10.05
CA GLY A 225 -16.41 19.48 -11.11
C GLY A 225 -16.13 18.81 -12.47
N ALA A 226 -15.58 19.58 -13.41
CA ALA A 226 -15.27 19.10 -14.75
C ALA A 226 -14.09 18.11 -14.76
N ALA A 227 -14.12 17.16 -15.68
CA ALA A 227 -13.01 16.24 -15.90
C ALA A 227 -11.80 16.97 -16.55
N PRO A 228 -10.55 16.50 -16.31
CA PRO A 228 -9.35 17.11 -16.86
C PRO A 228 -9.39 17.20 -18.39
N ALA A 229 -8.81 18.26 -18.96
CA ALA A 229 -8.82 18.47 -20.41
C ALA A 229 -8.21 17.29 -21.17
N ALA A 230 -7.10 16.71 -20.67
CA ALA A 230 -6.46 15.53 -21.26
C ALA A 230 -7.42 14.32 -21.34
N VAL A 231 -8.17 14.03 -20.27
CA VAL A 231 -9.14 12.92 -20.20
C VAL A 231 -10.29 13.15 -21.19
N ARG A 232 -10.85 14.36 -21.22
CA ARG A 232 -11.94 14.72 -22.14
C ARG A 232 -11.50 14.65 -23.61
N SER A 233 -10.31 15.15 -23.92
CA SER A 233 -9.75 15.07 -25.28
C SER A 233 -9.42 13.63 -25.69
N LEU A 234 -8.99 12.76 -24.77
CA LEU A 234 -8.81 11.33 -25.05
C LEU A 234 -10.14 10.68 -25.42
N VAL A 235 -11.17 10.81 -24.56
CA VAL A 235 -12.51 10.26 -24.79
C VAL A 235 -13.14 10.81 -26.08
N ALA A 236 -12.98 12.11 -26.37
CA ALA A 236 -13.44 12.68 -27.63
C ALA A 236 -12.69 12.12 -28.85
N SER A 237 -11.38 11.91 -28.75
CA SER A 237 -10.56 11.40 -29.87
C SER A 237 -10.75 9.91 -30.19
N TRP A 238 -11.07 9.10 -29.18
CA TRP A 238 -11.35 7.66 -29.36
C TRP A 238 -12.82 7.37 -29.63
N GLY A 239 -13.72 8.18 -29.08
CA GLY A 239 -15.15 7.98 -29.19
C GLY A 239 -15.62 6.61 -28.68
N PRO A 240 -15.38 6.24 -27.41
CA PRO A 240 -15.83 4.97 -26.84
C PRO A 240 -17.37 4.85 -26.89
N SER A 241 -17.85 3.60 -26.85
CA SER A 241 -19.28 3.28 -26.75
C SER A 241 -19.82 3.51 -25.34
N LYS A 242 -18.97 3.43 -24.31
CA LYS A 242 -19.35 3.65 -22.90
C LYS A 242 -18.21 4.23 -22.06
N VAL A 243 -18.55 5.09 -21.10
CA VAL A 243 -17.63 5.57 -20.05
C VAL A 243 -18.18 5.22 -18.68
N THR A 244 -17.46 4.43 -17.90
CA THR A 244 -17.93 3.90 -16.61
C THR A 244 -17.19 4.54 -15.44
N GLY A 245 -17.93 5.09 -14.48
CA GLY A 245 -17.38 5.54 -13.20
C GLY A 245 -17.10 4.37 -12.25
N LEU A 246 -15.92 4.33 -11.65
CA LEU A 246 -15.59 3.42 -10.56
C LEU A 246 -15.84 4.11 -9.21
N GLY A 247 -16.54 3.43 -8.31
CA GLY A 247 -16.96 3.97 -7.01
C GLY A 247 -18.25 4.80 -7.08
N GLY A 248 -18.79 5.14 -5.91
CA GLY A 248 -20.06 5.88 -5.78
C GLY A 248 -19.99 7.34 -6.27
N THR A 249 -21.12 8.06 -6.23
CA THR A 249 -21.19 9.48 -6.60
C THR A 249 -20.35 10.40 -5.70
N GLY A 250 -20.02 9.97 -4.48
CA GLY A 250 -19.06 10.65 -3.60
C GLY A 250 -17.58 10.40 -3.96
N ALA A 251 -17.28 9.40 -4.79
CA ALA A 251 -15.94 9.14 -5.33
C ALA A 251 -15.76 9.82 -6.69
N VAL A 252 -16.70 9.62 -7.62
CA VAL A 252 -16.77 10.33 -8.91
C VAL A 252 -18.19 10.83 -9.12
N SER A 253 -18.40 12.14 -9.01
CA SER A 253 -19.72 12.76 -9.13
C SER A 253 -20.38 12.53 -10.49
N ALA A 254 -21.71 12.64 -10.56
CA ALA A 254 -22.44 12.56 -11.83
C ALA A 254 -21.95 13.64 -12.83
N THR A 255 -21.69 14.85 -12.35
CA THR A 255 -21.12 15.95 -13.14
C THR A 255 -19.75 15.60 -13.72
N THR A 256 -18.85 15.00 -12.91
CA THR A 256 -17.52 14.63 -13.38
C THR A 256 -17.54 13.46 -14.36
N LEU A 257 -18.39 12.45 -14.11
CA LEU A 257 -18.58 11.33 -15.03
C LEU A 257 -19.15 11.79 -16.38
N ALA A 258 -20.21 12.61 -16.38
CA ALA A 258 -20.77 13.18 -17.61
C ALA A 258 -19.76 14.11 -18.33
N SER A 259 -19.00 14.89 -17.58
CA SER A 259 -17.94 15.76 -18.11
C SER A 259 -16.80 14.96 -18.75
N ALA A 260 -16.40 13.83 -18.17
CA ALA A 260 -15.41 12.93 -18.75
C ALA A 260 -15.96 12.22 -20.01
N ALA A 261 -17.23 11.81 -19.98
CA ALA A 261 -17.86 11.08 -21.06
C ALA A 261 -18.14 11.91 -22.32
N GLY A 262 -18.25 13.25 -22.21
CA GLY A 262 -18.39 14.13 -23.38
C GLY A 262 -19.62 13.82 -24.26
N GLY A 263 -20.72 13.36 -23.65
CA GLY A 263 -21.93 12.94 -24.34
C GLY A 263 -22.00 11.45 -24.71
N ARG A 264 -20.95 10.65 -24.42
CA ARG A 264 -21.02 9.18 -24.54
C ARG A 264 -21.89 8.56 -23.43
N PRO A 265 -22.51 7.38 -23.66
CA PRO A 265 -23.23 6.64 -22.63
C PRO A 265 -22.42 6.45 -21.35
N THR A 266 -23.07 6.62 -20.20
CA THR A 266 -22.42 6.49 -18.87
C THR A 266 -23.04 5.38 -18.04
N ASP A 267 -22.21 4.81 -17.17
CA ASP A 267 -22.52 3.64 -16.34
C ASP A 267 -21.63 3.68 -15.07
N ARG A 268 -21.87 2.82 -14.07
CA ARG A 268 -21.14 2.88 -12.80
C ARG A 268 -20.97 1.51 -12.12
N LEU A 269 -19.72 1.17 -11.81
CA LEU A 269 -19.37 0.05 -10.95
C LEU A 269 -19.10 0.57 -9.54
N ALA A 270 -20.05 0.36 -8.62
CA ALA A 270 -20.00 0.87 -7.26
C ALA A 270 -20.72 -0.05 -6.27
N GLY A 271 -20.37 0.08 -4.99
CA GLY A 271 -21.16 -0.42 -3.87
C GLY A 271 -21.38 0.65 -2.80
N ALA A 272 -22.01 0.26 -1.69
CA ALA A 272 -22.19 1.13 -0.52
C ALA A 272 -20.86 1.48 0.18
N ASP A 273 -19.85 0.65 -0.01
CA ASP A 273 -18.49 0.83 0.49
C ASP A 273 -17.46 0.28 -0.51
N ARG A 274 -16.17 0.48 -0.21
CA ARG A 274 -15.03 0.03 -1.03
C ARG A 274 -14.96 -1.48 -1.28
N TYR A 275 -15.42 -2.29 -0.33
CA TYR A 275 -15.44 -3.75 -0.47
C TYR A 275 -16.56 -4.16 -1.42
N ALA A 276 -17.72 -3.51 -1.34
CA ALA A 276 -18.82 -3.70 -2.27
C ALA A 276 -18.49 -3.18 -3.69
N THR A 277 -17.75 -2.07 -3.85
CA THR A 277 -17.22 -1.66 -5.17
C THR A 277 -16.25 -2.71 -5.72
N ALA A 278 -15.30 -3.19 -4.91
CA ALA A 278 -14.36 -4.23 -5.34
C ALA A 278 -15.08 -5.49 -5.85
N GLN A 279 -16.16 -5.90 -5.17
CA GLN A 279 -16.99 -7.03 -5.62
C GLN A 279 -17.76 -6.73 -6.92
N ALA A 280 -18.23 -5.50 -7.12
CA ALA A 280 -18.89 -5.09 -8.37
C ALA A 280 -17.91 -5.10 -9.55
N VAL A 281 -16.71 -4.56 -9.35
CA VAL A 281 -15.62 -4.58 -10.35
C VAL A 281 -15.16 -6.00 -10.64
N ALA A 282 -14.99 -6.84 -9.62
CA ALA A 282 -14.61 -8.25 -9.80
C ALA A 282 -15.62 -9.03 -10.65
N ARG A 283 -16.93 -8.82 -10.46
CA ARG A 283 -17.98 -9.43 -11.29
C ARG A 283 -18.02 -8.88 -12.72
N ALA A 284 -17.68 -7.61 -12.91
CA ALA A 284 -17.62 -7.00 -14.25
C ALA A 284 -16.40 -7.46 -15.05
N ALA A 285 -15.23 -7.59 -14.40
CA ALA A 285 -13.99 -8.06 -15.02
C ALA A 285 -14.00 -9.58 -15.30
N PHE A 286 -14.69 -10.38 -14.46
CA PHE A 286 -14.73 -11.85 -14.58
C PHE A 286 -16.18 -12.37 -14.64
N PRO A 287 -16.96 -12.02 -15.70
CA PRO A 287 -18.36 -12.42 -15.82
C PRO A 287 -18.55 -13.94 -15.98
N SER A 288 -17.53 -14.65 -16.48
CA SER A 288 -17.49 -16.11 -16.58
C SER A 288 -16.87 -16.79 -15.35
N GLY A 289 -16.60 -16.04 -14.27
CA GLY A 289 -15.86 -16.51 -13.09
C GLY A 289 -14.34 -16.44 -13.23
N ALA A 290 -13.64 -16.77 -12.15
CA ALA A 290 -12.18 -16.77 -12.06
C ALA A 290 -11.72 -17.91 -11.13
N SER A 291 -10.70 -18.67 -11.53
CA SER A 291 -10.17 -19.77 -10.70
C SER A 291 -9.19 -19.28 -9.61
N VAL A 292 -8.63 -18.08 -9.79
CA VAL A 292 -7.76 -17.35 -8.87
C VAL A 292 -8.46 -16.06 -8.43
N ALA A 293 -8.18 -15.57 -7.22
CA ALA A 293 -8.41 -14.18 -6.86
C ALA A 293 -7.31 -13.68 -5.90
N TYR A 294 -7.15 -12.36 -5.85
CA TYR A 294 -6.13 -11.69 -5.07
C TYR A 294 -6.75 -10.83 -3.97
N LEU A 295 -6.35 -11.06 -2.73
CA LEU A 295 -6.79 -10.30 -1.55
C LEU A 295 -5.81 -9.17 -1.23
N ALA A 296 -6.32 -7.95 -1.19
CA ALA A 296 -5.55 -6.72 -0.97
C ALA A 296 -6.09 -5.89 0.21
N GLY A 297 -5.23 -5.07 0.81
CA GLY A 297 -5.59 -4.28 2.00
C GLY A 297 -6.66 -3.23 1.71
N GLY A 298 -7.76 -3.24 2.48
CA GLY A 298 -8.84 -2.26 2.33
C GLY A 298 -8.48 -0.81 2.68
N THR A 299 -7.29 -0.58 3.26
CA THR A 299 -6.83 0.72 3.79
C THR A 299 -5.43 1.12 3.34
N MET A 300 -4.60 0.19 2.84
CA MET A 300 -3.25 0.47 2.35
C MET A 300 -3.09 -0.14 0.95
N PHE A 301 -2.87 0.73 -0.04
CA PHE A 301 -3.01 0.36 -1.46
C PHE A 301 -1.70 0.26 -2.23
N ALA A 302 -0.57 0.73 -1.67
CA ALA A 302 0.72 0.75 -2.35
C ALA A 302 1.17 -0.66 -2.81
N ASP A 303 0.95 -1.66 -1.96
CA ASP A 303 1.26 -3.07 -2.22
C ASP A 303 0.37 -3.68 -3.32
N ALA A 304 -0.85 -3.14 -3.51
CA ALA A 304 -1.86 -3.69 -4.41
C ALA A 304 -1.96 -2.94 -5.76
N VAL A 305 -1.42 -1.72 -5.86
CA VAL A 305 -1.62 -0.84 -7.03
C VAL A 305 -1.04 -1.41 -8.33
N VAL A 306 0.11 -2.08 -8.24
CA VAL A 306 0.73 -2.79 -9.37
C VAL A 306 0.14 -4.19 -9.58
N GLY A 307 -0.64 -4.70 -8.62
CA GLY A 307 -1.35 -5.97 -8.71
C GLY A 307 -2.30 -6.07 -9.89
N GLY A 308 -2.74 -4.92 -10.44
CA GLY A 308 -3.57 -4.88 -11.63
C GLY A 308 -2.94 -5.54 -12.87
N MET A 309 -1.62 -5.72 -12.94
CA MET A 309 -0.99 -6.46 -14.06
C MET A 309 -1.24 -7.99 -14.04
N LEU A 310 -1.85 -8.52 -12.98
CA LEU A 310 -2.30 -9.91 -12.89
C LEU A 310 -3.63 -10.07 -13.63
N ALA A 311 -3.68 -10.89 -14.69
CA ALA A 311 -4.88 -11.06 -15.52
C ALA A 311 -5.67 -12.37 -15.25
N ASP A 312 -5.22 -13.21 -14.31
CA ASP A 312 -5.85 -14.51 -14.00
C ASP A 312 -6.87 -14.50 -12.84
N GLY A 313 -7.04 -13.36 -12.16
CA GLY A 313 -8.03 -13.23 -11.10
C GLY A 313 -8.27 -11.77 -10.66
N PRO A 314 -9.45 -11.45 -10.11
CA PRO A 314 -9.77 -10.11 -9.64
C PRO A 314 -9.05 -9.76 -8.34
N ILE A 315 -8.87 -8.45 -8.13
CA ILE A 315 -8.46 -7.89 -6.84
C ILE A 315 -9.70 -7.62 -5.99
N LEU A 316 -9.78 -8.26 -4.82
CA LEU A 316 -10.81 -8.02 -3.81
C LEU A 316 -10.17 -7.44 -2.55
N LEU A 317 -10.84 -6.46 -1.94
CA LEU A 317 -10.34 -5.80 -0.75
C LEU A 317 -10.76 -6.56 0.51
N THR A 318 -9.82 -6.83 1.42
CA THR A 318 -10.11 -7.45 2.71
C THR A 318 -10.58 -6.40 3.72
N PRO A 319 -11.74 -6.60 4.37
CA PRO A 319 -12.14 -5.81 5.53
C PRO A 319 -11.29 -6.19 6.77
N PRO A 320 -11.35 -5.41 7.87
CA PRO A 320 -10.80 -5.83 9.16
C PRO A 320 -11.38 -7.18 9.60
N ALA A 321 -10.57 -8.03 10.24
CA ALA A 321 -10.96 -9.39 10.63
C ALA A 321 -12.24 -9.46 11.50
N SER A 322 -12.46 -8.43 12.34
CA SER A 322 -13.64 -8.26 13.20
C SER A 322 -14.93 -7.94 12.43
N ALA A 323 -14.86 -7.46 11.19
CA ALA A 323 -16.02 -7.10 10.37
C ALA A 323 -16.61 -8.31 9.64
N THR A 324 -17.07 -9.29 10.42
CA THR A 324 -17.50 -10.63 9.96
C THR A 324 -18.54 -10.60 8.82
N THR A 325 -19.45 -9.62 8.81
CA THR A 325 -20.43 -9.40 7.74
C THR A 325 -19.78 -9.04 6.40
N TRP A 326 -18.80 -8.12 6.39
CA TRP A 326 -18.04 -7.79 5.18
C TRP A 326 -17.20 -9.00 4.73
N SER A 327 -16.59 -9.75 5.65
CA SER A 327 -15.82 -10.96 5.32
C SER A 327 -16.70 -12.03 4.67
N LYS A 328 -17.96 -12.20 5.12
CA LYS A 328 -18.96 -13.05 4.46
C LYS A 328 -19.34 -12.53 3.06
N SER A 329 -19.49 -11.22 2.89
CA SER A 329 -19.81 -10.61 1.59
C SER A 329 -18.69 -10.82 0.54
N VAL A 330 -17.42 -10.70 0.95
CA VAL A 330 -16.26 -11.03 0.10
C VAL A 330 -16.22 -12.53 -0.22
N ALA A 331 -16.41 -13.40 0.79
CA ALA A 331 -16.44 -14.85 0.60
C ALA A 331 -17.57 -15.33 -0.33
N ASN A 332 -18.76 -14.72 -0.24
CA ASN A 332 -19.86 -14.98 -1.17
C ASN A 332 -19.46 -14.62 -2.62
N THR A 333 -18.72 -13.52 -2.83
CA THR A 333 -18.25 -13.11 -4.17
C THR A 333 -17.18 -14.05 -4.71
N LEU A 334 -16.21 -14.47 -3.88
CA LEU A 334 -15.22 -15.48 -4.23
C LEU A 334 -15.89 -16.81 -4.64
N THR A 335 -16.92 -17.23 -3.91
CA THR A 335 -17.70 -18.45 -4.18
C THR A 335 -18.49 -18.33 -5.47
N ALA A 336 -19.18 -17.20 -5.70
CA ALA A 336 -19.97 -16.96 -6.92
C ALA A 336 -19.09 -16.86 -8.18
N LEU A 337 -17.84 -16.41 -8.06
CA LEU A 337 -16.85 -16.41 -9.14
C LEU A 337 -16.18 -17.78 -9.35
N GLY A 338 -16.46 -18.78 -8.50
CA GLY A 338 -15.86 -20.12 -8.61
C GLY A 338 -14.38 -20.19 -8.20
N VAL A 339 -13.90 -19.26 -7.36
CA VAL A 339 -12.49 -19.16 -6.97
C VAL A 339 -12.04 -20.39 -6.18
N ARG A 340 -10.90 -20.96 -6.61
CA ARG A 340 -10.27 -22.14 -6.00
C ARG A 340 -8.90 -21.86 -5.41
N ASN A 341 -8.27 -20.74 -5.76
CA ASN A 341 -6.93 -20.37 -5.28
C ASN A 341 -6.92 -18.91 -4.86
N ILE A 342 -6.44 -18.62 -3.65
CA ILE A 342 -6.43 -17.26 -3.08
C ILE A 342 -4.99 -16.84 -2.78
N GLY A 343 -4.52 -15.85 -3.53
CA GLY A 343 -3.28 -15.13 -3.24
C GLY A 343 -3.54 -13.84 -2.48
N THR A 344 -2.50 -13.23 -1.90
CA THR A 344 -2.59 -11.91 -1.26
C THR A 344 -1.54 -10.95 -1.82
N LEU A 345 -1.88 -9.66 -1.87
CA LEU A 345 -1.00 -8.57 -2.32
C LEU A 345 -0.54 -7.77 -1.09
N GLY A 346 0.74 -7.85 -0.76
CA GLY A 346 1.33 -7.13 0.37
C GLY A 346 1.56 -7.94 1.64
N GLY A 347 2.30 -7.33 2.57
CA GLY A 347 2.73 -7.94 3.83
C GLY A 347 1.58 -8.22 4.80
N SER A 348 1.85 -8.92 5.91
CA SER A 348 0.86 -9.18 6.96
C SER A 348 0.31 -7.89 7.60
N GLY A 349 1.09 -6.80 7.59
CA GLY A 349 0.63 -5.46 7.99
C GLY A 349 -0.38 -4.82 7.01
N ALA A 350 -0.33 -5.17 5.72
CA ALA A 350 -1.28 -4.70 4.71
C ALA A 350 -2.51 -5.61 4.60
N VAL A 351 -2.32 -6.92 4.71
CA VAL A 351 -3.36 -7.95 4.63
C VAL A 351 -3.12 -8.99 5.73
N SER A 352 -3.74 -8.81 6.90
CA SER A 352 -3.48 -9.65 8.06
C SER A 352 -4.04 -11.06 7.92
N ASP A 353 -3.33 -12.05 8.46
CA ASP A 353 -3.70 -13.46 8.35
C ASP A 353 -5.05 -13.76 9.02
N ALA A 354 -5.43 -12.97 10.05
CA ALA A 354 -6.76 -13.00 10.64
C ALA A 354 -7.87 -12.49 9.68
N ALA A 355 -7.61 -11.46 8.88
CA ALA A 355 -8.56 -10.96 7.88
C ALA A 355 -8.71 -11.95 6.71
N ILE A 356 -7.61 -12.57 6.30
CA ILE A 356 -7.60 -13.60 5.27
C ILE A 356 -8.35 -14.84 5.78
N GLY A 357 -8.05 -15.32 6.99
CA GLY A 357 -8.76 -16.43 7.64
C GLY A 357 -10.27 -16.18 7.79
N ALA A 358 -10.68 -14.95 8.15
CA ALA A 358 -12.09 -14.58 8.26
C ALA A 358 -12.86 -14.66 6.93
N VAL A 359 -12.16 -14.56 5.79
CA VAL A 359 -12.71 -14.74 4.43
C VAL A 359 -12.58 -16.21 3.98
N THR A 360 -11.39 -16.81 4.06
CA THR A 360 -11.12 -18.16 3.53
C THR A 360 -11.87 -19.25 4.28
N ALA A 361 -12.07 -19.13 5.59
CA ALA A 361 -12.92 -20.03 6.38
C ALA A 361 -14.41 -20.00 5.97
N LYS A 362 -14.79 -19.15 5.00
CA LYS A 362 -16.14 -19.07 4.42
C LYS A 362 -16.17 -19.42 2.92
N VAL A 363 -15.03 -19.87 2.36
CA VAL A 363 -14.91 -20.36 0.98
C VAL A 363 -14.30 -21.78 1.02
N PRO A 364 -15.07 -22.81 1.45
CA PRO A 364 -14.52 -24.13 1.77
C PRO A 364 -13.95 -24.90 0.57
N THR A 365 -14.20 -24.44 -0.66
CA THR A 365 -13.63 -24.97 -1.91
C THR A 365 -12.31 -24.31 -2.33
N ALA A 366 -11.90 -23.21 -1.68
CA ALA A 366 -10.69 -22.48 -2.02
C ALA A 366 -9.48 -22.97 -1.23
N THR A 367 -8.31 -22.90 -1.86
CA THR A 367 -7.02 -23.22 -1.26
C THR A 367 -6.13 -21.99 -1.22
N THR A 368 -5.34 -21.91 -0.15
CA THR A 368 -4.41 -20.81 0.14
C THR A 368 -2.97 -21.12 -0.29
N GLY A 369 -2.57 -22.38 -0.13
CA GLY A 369 -1.17 -22.82 -0.08
C GLY A 369 -0.36 -22.79 -1.37
N SER A 370 -0.97 -22.63 -2.53
CA SER A 370 -0.25 -22.45 -3.81
C SER A 370 -1.14 -21.81 -4.87
N LEU A 371 -0.64 -20.77 -5.53
CA LEU A 371 -1.22 -20.30 -6.79
C LEU A 371 -0.77 -21.22 -7.95
N PRO A 372 -1.63 -21.49 -8.95
CA PRO A 372 -1.21 -22.17 -10.17
C PRO A 372 -0.18 -21.35 -10.94
N THR A 373 0.67 -22.02 -11.72
CA THR A 373 1.66 -21.39 -12.61
C THR A 373 0.96 -20.58 -13.71
N TYR A 374 1.20 -19.27 -13.74
CA TYR A 374 0.64 -18.37 -14.73
C TYR A 374 1.54 -18.26 -15.97
N ARG A 375 0.92 -18.23 -17.15
CA ARG A 375 1.56 -17.90 -18.42
C ARG A 375 0.92 -16.62 -18.95
N VAL A 376 1.74 -15.65 -19.33
CA VAL A 376 1.28 -14.40 -19.97
C VAL A 376 0.52 -14.75 -21.26
N PRO A 377 -0.76 -14.35 -21.40
CA PRO A 377 -1.47 -14.52 -22.66
C PRO A 377 -0.82 -13.68 -23.77
N GLY A 378 -0.47 -14.30 -24.90
CA GLY A 378 -0.01 -13.59 -26.09
C GLY A 378 1.48 -13.25 -26.17
N ALA A 379 2.33 -13.73 -25.26
CA ALA A 379 3.79 -13.59 -25.41
C ALA A 379 4.27 -14.33 -26.69
N PRO A 380 4.90 -13.65 -27.68
CA PRO A 380 5.48 -14.31 -28.83
C PRO A 380 6.63 -15.24 -28.43
N ALA A 381 6.93 -16.24 -29.26
CA ALA A 381 8.15 -17.04 -29.09
C ALA A 381 9.39 -16.10 -29.15
N PRO A 382 10.41 -16.33 -28.30
CA PRO A 382 11.58 -15.45 -28.25
C PRO A 382 12.31 -15.46 -29.58
N SER A 383 12.41 -14.29 -30.22
CA SER A 383 13.22 -14.11 -31.42
C SER A 383 14.71 -14.30 -31.06
N PRO A 384 15.51 -14.98 -31.89
CA PRO A 384 16.94 -15.16 -31.61
C PRO A 384 17.66 -13.80 -31.51
N ALA A 385 18.60 -13.71 -30.57
CA ALA A 385 19.34 -12.48 -30.30
C ALA A 385 20.18 -12.03 -31.51
N PRO A 386 20.09 -10.76 -31.94
CA PRO A 386 20.98 -10.23 -32.97
C PRO A 386 22.44 -10.23 -32.51
N THR A 387 23.36 -10.60 -33.40
CA THR A 387 24.79 -10.40 -33.19
C THR A 387 25.12 -8.91 -33.08
N GLY A 388 25.95 -8.55 -32.09
CA GLY A 388 26.25 -7.15 -31.77
C GLY A 388 27.02 -6.42 -32.88
N ALA A 389 26.64 -5.17 -33.14
CA ALA A 389 27.36 -4.26 -34.03
C ALA A 389 28.49 -3.51 -33.29
N PRO A 390 29.53 -2.99 -33.98
CA PRO A 390 30.69 -2.35 -33.35
C PRO A 390 30.38 -1.01 -32.67
N THR A 391 31.12 -0.71 -31.60
CA THR A 391 31.02 0.53 -30.82
C THR A 391 31.55 1.76 -31.58
N PRO A 392 30.84 2.91 -31.60
CA PRO A 392 31.36 4.17 -32.13
C PRO A 392 32.48 4.78 -31.26
N PRO A 393 33.37 5.62 -31.83
CA PRO A 393 34.39 6.35 -31.07
C PRO A 393 33.81 7.47 -30.18
N PRO A 394 34.52 7.88 -29.11
CA PRO A 394 34.03 8.86 -28.14
C PRO A 394 34.01 10.31 -28.67
N ALA A 395 33.08 11.12 -28.13
CA ALA A 395 32.93 12.54 -28.46
C ALA A 395 33.82 13.48 -27.62
N PRO A 396 34.10 14.72 -28.06
CA PRO A 396 34.95 15.67 -27.34
C PRO A 396 34.33 16.23 -26.05
N ALA A 397 35.17 16.74 -25.15
CA ALA A 397 34.76 17.35 -23.88
C ALA A 397 34.16 18.77 -24.05
N PRO A 398 33.22 19.20 -23.19
CA PRO A 398 32.57 20.51 -23.27
C PRO A 398 33.42 21.66 -22.71
N VAL A 399 33.15 22.88 -23.20
CA VAL A 399 33.81 24.13 -22.79
C VAL A 399 33.04 24.79 -21.62
N PRO A 400 33.70 25.45 -20.64
CA PRO A 400 33.02 26.11 -19.52
C PRO A 400 32.16 27.32 -19.93
N ALA A 401 31.08 27.58 -19.18
CA ALA A 401 30.22 28.76 -19.34
C ALA A 401 30.62 29.92 -18.40
N PRO A 402 30.38 31.19 -18.78
CA PRO A 402 30.70 32.36 -17.96
C PRO A 402 29.70 32.60 -16.81
N ALA A 403 30.12 33.37 -15.81
CA ALA A 403 29.36 33.64 -14.59
C ALA A 403 28.25 34.71 -14.74
N PRO A 404 27.15 34.65 -13.96
CA PRO A 404 26.05 35.60 -14.01
C PRO A 404 26.31 36.91 -13.25
N ALA A 405 25.62 37.98 -13.67
CA ALA A 405 25.65 39.32 -13.06
C ALA A 405 24.63 39.48 -11.90
N PRO A 406 24.82 40.44 -10.97
CA PRO A 406 23.95 40.62 -9.80
C PRO A 406 22.61 41.29 -10.12
N ALA A 407 21.60 41.02 -9.28
CA ALA A 407 20.23 41.53 -9.41
C ALA A 407 19.98 42.82 -8.60
N PRO A 408 19.01 43.68 -9.00
CA PRO A 408 18.69 44.93 -8.33
C PRO A 408 17.82 44.75 -7.06
N ALA A 409 17.81 45.78 -6.21
CA ALA A 409 17.13 45.76 -4.90
C ALA A 409 15.59 45.99 -4.99
N PRO A 410 14.80 45.41 -4.05
CA PRO A 410 13.35 45.57 -4.00
C PRO A 410 12.92 46.89 -3.33
N ALA A 411 11.82 47.48 -3.82
CA ALA A 411 11.19 48.66 -3.22
C ALA A 411 10.31 48.31 -2.00
N GLN A 412 10.20 49.25 -1.06
CA GLN A 412 9.43 49.09 0.18
C GLN A 412 7.91 49.17 -0.03
N ARG A 413 7.15 48.46 0.83
CA ARG A 413 5.73 48.75 1.11
C ARG A 413 5.52 48.76 2.62
N THR A 414 5.06 49.87 3.17
CA THR A 414 4.76 50.04 4.60
C THR A 414 3.48 49.31 4.99
N THR A 415 3.45 48.78 6.23
CA THR A 415 2.25 48.27 6.90
C THR A 415 2.28 48.68 8.37
N THR A 416 1.14 49.08 8.91
CA THR A 416 1.02 49.60 10.29
C THR A 416 1.16 48.48 11.31
N THR A 417 1.92 48.72 12.38
CA THR A 417 2.24 47.72 13.41
C THR A 417 1.27 47.72 14.60
N THR A 418 1.06 46.54 15.16
CA THR A 418 0.72 46.33 16.58
C THR A 418 1.73 45.30 17.10
N PRO A 419 2.38 45.51 18.25
CA PRO A 419 3.58 44.76 18.61
C PRO A 419 3.26 43.31 19.01
N THR A 420 3.73 42.37 18.19
CA THR A 420 3.87 40.96 18.58
C THR A 420 5.30 40.75 19.08
N ALA A 421 5.49 39.89 20.09
CA ALA A 421 6.83 39.53 20.58
C ALA A 421 7.72 38.96 19.45
N PRO A 422 9.05 39.17 19.50
CA PRO A 422 9.96 38.61 18.50
C PRO A 422 9.80 37.10 18.42
N LEU A 423 9.76 36.61 17.18
CA LEU A 423 9.48 35.21 16.89
C LEU A 423 10.76 34.37 17.05
N PRO A 424 10.70 33.15 17.61
CA PRO A 424 11.89 32.31 17.77
C PRO A 424 12.43 31.85 16.43
N ASP A 425 13.75 31.94 16.26
CA ASP A 425 14.44 31.65 15.00
C ASP A 425 14.84 30.19 14.85
N THR A 426 15.01 29.42 15.92
CA THR A 426 15.38 28.00 15.85
C THR A 426 14.34 27.04 16.45
N CYS A 427 14.41 25.77 16.02
CA CYS A 427 13.60 24.68 16.54
C CYS A 427 13.72 24.52 18.08
N ALA A 428 14.91 24.71 18.65
CA ALA A 428 15.13 24.56 20.09
C ALA A 428 14.49 25.72 20.90
N GLU A 429 14.64 26.96 20.44
CA GLU A 429 14.01 28.13 21.07
C GLU A 429 12.49 28.08 20.95
N ALA A 430 11.98 27.60 19.82
CA ALA A 430 10.56 27.39 19.61
C ALA A 430 10.01 26.32 20.58
N ILE A 431 10.70 25.18 20.77
CA ILE A 431 10.32 24.16 21.78
C ILE A 431 10.33 24.74 23.20
N ALA A 432 11.36 25.50 23.57
CA ALA A 432 11.47 26.10 24.89
C ALA A 432 10.36 27.15 25.17
N SER A 433 9.89 27.86 24.14
CA SER A 433 8.92 28.95 24.23
C SER A 433 7.46 28.55 24.00
N PHE A 434 7.17 27.44 23.31
CA PHE A 434 5.80 26.97 23.04
C PHE A 434 5.02 26.70 24.33
N ARG A 435 3.73 27.08 24.39
CA ARG A 435 2.83 26.77 25.52
C ARG A 435 1.41 26.52 24.98
N PRO A 436 0.64 25.57 25.55
CA PRO A 436 1.08 24.54 26.50
C PRO A 436 1.99 23.49 25.83
N VAL A 437 2.91 22.92 26.60
CA VAL A 437 3.67 21.70 26.23
C VAL A 437 3.12 20.55 27.05
N PRO A 438 2.97 19.32 26.51
CA PRO A 438 2.72 18.14 27.32
C PRO A 438 3.74 18.04 28.46
N ARG A 439 3.27 17.83 29.70
CA ARG A 439 4.14 17.72 30.89
C ARG A 439 4.41 16.27 31.31
N ASP A 440 3.84 15.32 30.60
CA ASP A 440 4.10 13.89 30.80
C ASP A 440 5.55 13.56 30.41
N SER A 441 6.33 13.10 31.39
CA SER A 441 7.75 12.75 31.22
C SER A 441 7.99 11.57 30.28
N ARG A 442 6.92 10.89 29.84
CA ARG A 442 6.95 9.80 28.85
C ARG A 442 6.92 10.31 27.41
N TYR A 443 6.86 11.63 27.19
CA TYR A 443 7.10 12.26 25.89
C TYR A 443 8.51 12.85 25.78
N THR A 444 9.30 12.41 24.79
CA THR A 444 10.55 13.11 24.41
C THR A 444 10.31 14.04 23.21
N ILE A 445 10.70 15.31 23.30
CA ILE A 445 10.60 16.29 22.20
C ILE A 445 12.00 16.61 21.69
N SER A 446 12.22 16.54 20.37
CA SER A 446 13.56 16.62 19.77
C SER A 446 13.58 17.33 18.41
N CYS A 447 14.69 18.03 18.12
CA CYS A 447 15.00 18.57 16.80
C CYS A 447 15.89 17.59 16.04
N VAL A 448 15.49 17.17 14.84
CA VAL A 448 16.23 16.21 13.98
C VAL A 448 16.63 16.85 12.66
N ARG A 449 17.79 16.50 12.07
CA ARG A 449 18.24 17.09 10.79
C ARG A 449 17.32 16.80 9.60
N GLY A 450 16.54 15.74 9.68
CA GLY A 450 15.70 15.22 8.62
C GLY A 450 14.94 13.99 9.09
N PHE A 451 14.17 13.42 8.18
CA PHE A 451 13.50 12.13 8.32
C PHE A 451 13.84 11.29 7.07
N ASP A 452 13.60 9.98 7.14
CA ASP A 452 13.79 9.08 5.99
C ASP A 452 12.86 9.43 4.80
N THR A 453 11.80 10.21 5.08
CA THR A 453 10.89 10.85 4.13
C THR A 453 11.18 12.36 4.04
N PRO A 454 11.72 12.89 2.92
CA PRO A 454 12.14 14.30 2.81
C PRO A 454 11.03 15.34 3.06
N ASP A 455 9.79 15.03 2.68
CA ASP A 455 8.64 15.92 2.84
C ASP A 455 8.09 15.98 4.29
N THR A 456 8.55 15.08 5.17
CA THR A 456 8.17 15.09 6.58
C THR A 456 8.84 16.26 7.29
N LEU A 457 8.03 17.14 7.89
CA LEU A 457 8.49 18.32 8.61
C LEU A 457 8.50 18.10 10.13
N GLY A 458 7.61 17.22 10.61
CA GLY A 458 7.50 16.76 11.98
C GLY A 458 6.92 15.35 12.00
N LEU A 459 7.08 14.65 13.13
CA LEU A 459 6.52 13.33 13.37
C LEU A 459 6.27 13.14 14.86
N THR A 460 5.06 12.70 15.20
CA THR A 460 4.68 12.25 16.55
C THR A 460 4.44 10.75 16.54
N GLU A 461 5.33 10.02 17.21
CA GLU A 461 5.17 8.60 17.51
C GLU A 461 4.54 8.43 18.90
N THR A 462 3.71 7.41 19.09
CA THR A 462 3.00 7.19 20.35
C THR A 462 2.66 5.72 20.52
N TRP A 463 3.09 5.15 21.65
CA TRP A 463 2.87 3.77 22.04
C TRP A 463 1.82 3.68 23.14
N VAL A 464 0.93 2.69 23.02
CA VAL A 464 -0.12 2.41 23.99
C VAL A 464 -0.06 0.95 24.44
N SER A 465 -0.50 0.71 25.67
CA SER A 465 -0.66 -0.63 26.24
C SER A 465 -1.65 -1.43 25.40
N SER A 466 -1.23 -2.58 24.88
CA SER A 466 -2.10 -3.51 24.16
C SER A 466 -3.20 -4.11 25.03
N THR A 467 -3.06 -4.04 26.35
CA THR A 467 -4.00 -4.62 27.34
C THR A 467 -4.97 -3.57 27.90
N THR A 468 -4.54 -2.34 28.14
CA THR A 468 -5.38 -1.27 28.74
C THR A 468 -5.77 -0.15 27.78
N GLY A 469 -5.11 -0.04 26.61
CA GLY A 469 -5.30 1.06 25.66
C GLY A 469 -4.78 2.41 26.15
N GLU A 470 -4.02 2.44 27.24
CA GLU A 470 -3.46 3.65 27.84
C GLU A 470 -2.10 4.01 27.25
N PHE A 471 -1.75 5.29 27.31
CA PHE A 471 -0.48 5.83 26.83
C PHE A 471 0.70 5.27 27.65
N VAL A 472 1.80 4.90 26.97
CA VAL A 472 3.00 4.27 27.55
C VAL A 472 4.25 5.12 27.33
N GLU A 473 4.55 5.49 26.09
CA GLU A 473 5.68 6.34 25.69
C GLU A 473 5.32 7.07 24.40
N GLY A 474 5.95 8.21 24.11
CA GLY A 474 5.79 8.89 22.84
C GLY A 474 6.98 9.80 22.50
N ARG A 475 7.14 10.11 21.21
CA ARG A 475 8.29 10.86 20.70
C ARG A 475 7.83 11.89 19.68
N VAL A 476 8.15 13.15 19.93
CA VAL A 476 7.96 14.25 18.98
C VAL A 476 9.31 14.60 18.37
N LYS A 477 9.38 14.55 17.04
CA LYS A 477 10.54 14.91 16.24
C LYS A 477 10.13 16.08 15.34
N ILE A 478 10.92 17.14 15.28
CA ILE A 478 10.69 18.33 14.44
C ILE A 478 11.94 18.59 13.60
N ARG A 479 11.81 18.94 12.31
CA ARG A 479 12.97 19.14 11.43
C ARG A 479 13.73 20.43 11.81
N SER A 480 15.04 20.32 12.06
CA SER A 480 15.86 21.36 12.70
C SER A 480 16.22 22.53 11.79
N ASP A 481 15.99 22.39 10.49
CA ASP A 481 16.17 23.42 9.45
C ASP A 481 14.98 24.39 9.35
N LEU A 482 13.79 24.02 9.85
CA LEU A 482 12.59 24.84 9.78
C LEU A 482 12.78 26.17 10.53
N ARG A 483 12.22 27.25 9.98
CA ARG A 483 12.31 28.62 10.52
C ARG A 483 10.93 29.28 10.57
N GLY A 484 10.80 30.31 11.40
CA GLY A 484 9.68 31.26 11.34
C GLY A 484 8.28 30.61 11.41
N PRO A 485 7.30 31.06 10.60
CA PRO A 485 5.92 30.56 10.66
C PRO A 485 5.78 29.06 10.40
N LEU A 486 6.58 28.48 9.50
CA LEU A 486 6.47 27.06 9.14
C LEU A 486 6.91 26.16 10.30
N LEU A 487 8.01 26.49 10.96
CA LEU A 487 8.46 25.81 12.18
C LEU A 487 7.35 25.75 13.23
N ARG A 488 6.72 26.90 13.52
CA ARG A 488 5.68 26.98 14.56
C ARG A 488 4.39 26.25 14.19
N ALA A 489 3.98 26.27 12.92
CA ALA A 489 2.81 25.52 12.45
C ALA A 489 3.02 24.00 12.58
N VAL A 490 4.19 23.50 12.18
CA VAL A 490 4.58 22.09 12.33
C VAL A 490 4.64 21.70 13.81
N MET A 491 5.30 22.53 14.63
CA MET A 491 5.35 22.32 16.08
C MET A 491 3.98 22.25 16.74
N ALA A 492 3.07 23.19 16.42
CA ALA A 492 1.73 23.21 16.97
C ALA A 492 0.97 21.92 16.63
N HIS A 493 1.12 21.43 15.39
CA HIS A 493 0.52 20.17 14.93
C HIS A 493 1.04 18.96 15.72
N GLU A 494 2.36 18.77 15.78
CA GLU A 494 2.95 17.60 16.45
C GLU A 494 2.74 17.62 17.98
N LEU A 495 2.92 18.77 18.64
CA LEU A 495 2.71 18.87 20.08
C LEU A 495 1.23 18.68 20.47
N SER A 496 0.29 19.02 19.58
CA SER A 496 -1.13 18.76 19.80
C SER A 496 -1.49 17.26 19.69
N HIS A 497 -0.80 16.49 18.84
CA HIS A 497 -0.89 15.02 18.85
C HIS A 497 -0.45 14.46 20.20
N ALA A 498 0.73 14.86 20.68
CA ALA A 498 1.28 14.39 21.95
C ALA A 498 0.37 14.74 23.15
N TRP A 499 -0.06 16.00 23.25
CA TRP A 499 -1.00 16.49 24.27
C TRP A 499 -2.27 15.63 24.33
N SER A 500 -2.77 15.20 23.17
CA SER A 500 -4.02 14.45 23.06
C SER A 500 -3.94 13.01 23.57
N TYR A 501 -2.73 12.46 23.74
CA TYR A 501 -2.51 11.16 24.34
C TYR A 501 -2.11 11.23 25.82
N SER A 502 -1.45 12.30 26.26
CA SER A 502 -1.14 12.51 27.69
C SER A 502 -2.35 13.03 28.49
N GLU A 503 -3.06 14.05 28.02
CA GLU A 503 -4.05 14.78 28.84
C GLU A 503 -5.50 14.25 28.71
N LEU A 504 -5.83 13.51 27.65
CA LEU A 504 -7.18 12.96 27.44
C LEU A 504 -7.30 11.53 27.98
N THR A 505 -8.33 11.24 28.77
CA THR A 505 -8.66 9.84 29.11
C THR A 505 -9.11 9.06 27.87
N THR A 506 -8.97 7.74 27.91
CA THR A 506 -9.51 6.84 26.86
C THR A 506 -11.03 7.02 26.66
N ALA A 507 -11.78 7.43 27.68
CA ALA A 507 -13.19 7.78 27.56
C ALA A 507 -13.41 9.08 26.74
N GLN A 508 -12.69 10.16 27.04
CA GLN A 508 -12.74 11.42 26.26
C GLN A 508 -12.33 11.17 24.79
N ARG A 509 -11.25 10.39 24.57
CA ARG A 509 -10.79 10.00 23.24
C ARG A 509 -11.86 9.23 22.46
N THR A 510 -12.46 8.20 23.05
CA THR A 510 -13.54 7.43 22.40
C THR A 510 -14.79 8.29 22.14
N ALA A 511 -15.14 9.21 23.05
CA ALA A 511 -16.25 10.15 22.86
C ALA A 511 -16.00 11.14 21.70
N PHE A 512 -14.78 11.65 21.56
CA PHE A 512 -14.42 12.54 20.44
C PHE A 512 -14.30 11.79 19.11
N ALA A 513 -13.79 10.55 19.11
CA ALA A 513 -13.82 9.68 17.93
C ALA A 513 -15.27 9.49 17.44
N LYS A 514 -16.20 9.18 18.36
CA LYS A 514 -17.64 9.09 18.07
C LYS A 514 -18.22 10.42 17.56
N PHE A 515 -17.85 11.55 18.15
CA PHE A 515 -18.27 12.90 17.69
C PHE A 515 -17.76 13.23 16.28
N THR A 516 -16.51 12.90 15.97
CA THR A 516 -15.92 13.05 14.63
C THR A 516 -16.40 11.98 13.63
N GLY A 517 -17.13 10.96 14.08
CA GLY A 517 -17.75 9.93 13.22
C GLY A 517 -16.81 8.77 12.86
N VAL A 518 -15.81 8.48 13.70
CA VAL A 518 -14.81 7.42 13.51
C VAL A 518 -14.88 6.43 14.68
N SER A 519 -14.59 5.15 14.42
CA SER A 519 -14.74 4.06 15.39
C SER A 519 -13.69 4.03 16.50
N SER A 520 -12.55 4.71 16.33
CA SER A 520 -11.42 4.67 17.25
C SER A 520 -10.60 5.96 17.15
N TRP A 521 -9.89 6.31 18.21
CA TRP A 521 -9.07 7.53 18.28
C TRP A 521 -7.79 7.45 17.41
N GLY A 522 -7.24 6.25 17.23
CA GLY A 522 -6.20 5.93 16.25
C GLY A 522 -6.68 4.92 15.21
N GLY A 523 -6.23 5.08 13.97
CA GLY A 523 -6.56 4.22 12.81
C GLY A 523 -7.54 4.85 11.82
N GLY A 524 -7.16 4.92 10.54
CA GLY A 524 -7.97 5.51 9.47
C GLY A 524 -7.13 6.02 8.28
N ASP A 525 -7.75 6.77 7.37
CA ASP A 525 -7.01 7.74 6.53
C ASP A 525 -6.52 8.86 7.45
N TYR A 526 -5.23 9.19 7.39
CA TYR A 526 -4.55 10.25 8.16
C TYR A 526 -5.42 11.51 8.22
N ASN A 527 -5.90 11.97 7.06
CA ASN A 527 -6.70 13.19 6.88
C ASN A 527 -8.09 13.16 7.55
N SER A 528 -8.47 12.04 8.16
CA SER A 528 -9.75 11.80 8.84
C SER A 528 -9.62 11.17 10.23
N MET A 529 -8.41 10.89 10.73
CA MET A 529 -8.23 10.32 12.07
C MET A 529 -8.69 11.33 13.14
N PRO A 530 -9.35 10.90 14.24
CA PRO A 530 -9.76 11.82 15.30
C PRO A 530 -8.59 12.58 15.92
N ALA A 531 -7.45 11.91 16.17
CA ALA A 531 -6.22 12.57 16.62
C ALA A 531 -5.72 13.65 15.64
N GLU A 532 -5.80 13.42 14.33
CA GLU A 532 -5.38 14.40 13.31
C GLU A 532 -6.35 15.59 13.22
N VAL A 533 -7.66 15.35 13.26
CA VAL A 533 -8.68 16.41 13.30
C VAL A 533 -8.51 17.24 14.57
N TRP A 534 -8.26 16.58 15.70
CA TRP A 534 -7.97 17.19 16.99
C TRP A 534 -6.73 18.08 16.94
N ALA A 535 -5.60 17.55 16.46
CA ALA A 535 -4.33 18.28 16.37
C ALA A 535 -4.42 19.52 15.47
N ARG A 536 -5.13 19.39 14.34
CA ARG A 536 -5.39 20.51 13.42
C ARG A 536 -6.26 21.58 14.06
N THR A 537 -7.35 21.23 14.73
CA THR A 537 -8.19 22.22 15.42
C THR A 537 -7.43 22.90 16.55
N GLN A 538 -6.64 22.19 17.36
CA GLN A 538 -5.80 22.84 18.39
C GLN A 538 -4.83 23.86 17.79
N ALA A 539 -4.08 23.49 16.74
CA ALA A 539 -3.20 24.41 16.03
C ALA A 539 -3.95 25.61 15.44
N THR A 540 -5.14 25.42 14.89
CA THR A 540 -5.98 26.51 14.38
C THR A 540 -6.43 27.46 15.48
N CYS A 541 -6.80 26.93 16.64
CA CYS A 541 -7.39 27.71 17.73
C CYS A 541 -6.35 28.48 18.58
N VAL A 542 -5.04 28.20 18.41
CA VAL A 542 -3.95 29.09 18.86
C VAL A 542 -3.47 30.06 17.76
N GLY A 543 -4.22 30.20 16.67
CA GLY A 543 -4.04 31.26 15.66
C GLY A 543 -3.31 30.87 14.37
N TYR A 544 -2.98 29.60 14.14
CA TYR A 544 -2.37 29.17 12.87
C TYR A 544 -3.44 28.91 11.78
N PRO A 545 -3.25 29.33 10.52
CA PRO A 545 -4.25 29.13 9.49
C PRO A 545 -4.41 27.65 9.09
N ASP A 546 -5.64 27.14 9.06
CA ASP A 546 -5.94 25.83 8.47
C ASP A 546 -5.69 25.87 6.95
N GLY A 547 -4.63 25.17 6.51
CA GLY A 547 -4.31 25.01 5.09
C GLY A 547 -5.24 24.03 4.34
N TYR A 548 -6.17 23.34 5.02
CA TYR A 548 -6.83 22.15 4.50
C TYR A 548 -8.33 22.13 4.78
N ARG A 549 -9.07 23.07 4.15
CA ARG A 549 -10.56 23.22 4.18
C ARG A 549 -11.33 21.88 4.22
N ARG A 550 -11.60 21.35 5.43
CA ARG A 550 -12.19 20.02 5.67
C ARG A 550 -13.18 20.08 6.84
N LYS A 551 -13.56 18.92 7.41
CA LYS A 551 -14.59 18.77 8.44
C LYS A 551 -14.27 19.64 9.67
N GLN A 552 -15.00 20.75 9.81
CA GLN A 552 -14.76 21.74 10.85
C GLN A 552 -15.22 21.21 12.21
N VAL A 553 -14.27 21.12 13.14
CA VAL A 553 -14.52 21.06 14.59
C VAL A 553 -14.09 22.41 15.15
N THR A 554 -14.95 23.09 15.91
CA THR A 554 -14.63 24.42 16.44
C THR A 554 -13.78 24.34 17.70
N CYS A 555 -13.12 25.46 18.05
CA CYS A 555 -12.41 25.63 19.32
C CYS A 555 -13.31 25.32 20.53
N ASN A 556 -14.59 25.67 20.44
CA ASN A 556 -15.58 25.42 21.48
C ASN A 556 -16.03 23.95 21.55
N ASP A 557 -15.86 23.18 20.47
CA ASP A 557 -16.14 21.74 20.47
C ASP A 557 -15.00 20.95 21.12
N ILE A 558 -13.74 21.22 20.77
CA ILE A 558 -12.59 20.56 21.44
C ILE A 558 -12.45 20.96 22.92
N ALA A 559 -12.86 22.17 23.29
CA ALA A 559 -12.87 22.59 24.69
C ALA A 559 -13.72 21.69 25.61
N ARG A 560 -14.80 21.07 25.08
CA ARG A 560 -15.64 20.12 25.85
C ARG A 560 -14.91 18.86 26.29
N PHE A 561 -13.78 18.54 25.65
CA PHE A 561 -12.97 17.36 25.96
C PHE A 561 -11.75 17.70 26.81
N GLY A 562 -11.54 18.97 27.20
CA GLY A 562 -10.52 19.39 28.15
C GLY A 562 -9.44 20.33 27.60
N TRP A 563 -9.44 20.62 26.29
CA TRP A 563 -8.53 21.62 25.75
C TRP A 563 -8.87 23.04 26.20
N ARG A 564 -7.87 23.86 26.44
CA ARG A 564 -7.99 25.31 26.63
C ARG A 564 -6.82 25.99 25.89
N PRO A 565 -7.07 27.08 25.13
CA PRO A 565 -6.02 27.89 24.53
C PRO A 565 -5.12 28.56 25.59
#